data_AF-W2XU42-F1
#
_entry.id   AF-W2XU42-F1
#
_cell.length_a   1.000
_cell.length_b   1.000
_cell.length_c   1.000
_cell.angle_alpha   90.00
_cell.angle_beta   90.00
_cell.angle_gamma   90.00
#
_symmetry.space_group_name_H-M   'P 1'
#
loop_
_entity.id
_entity.type
_entity.pdbx_description
1 polymer ?
#
loop_
_entity_poly.entity_id
_entity_poly.type
_entity_poly.pdbx_seq_one_letter_code
_entity_poly.pdbx_strand_id
1 'polypeptide(L)' 'QVVSNDFLHDKHSSTFDAEACIALNDNFVKLVAWYDNEWGYSNRLVDLVLHMATVDN' A
#
# COMPACT_ATOMS: atom_id res chain seq x y z
N GLN A 1 -17.19 -1.71 -3.60
CA GLN A 1 -16.65 -3.04 -3.28
C GLN A 1 -15.53 -3.37 -4.24
N VAL A 2 -14.36 -3.68 -3.71
CA VAL A 2 -13.14 -4.03 -4.48
C VAL A 2 -12.67 -5.44 -4.11
N VAL A 3 -11.91 -6.06 -5.01
CA VAL A 3 -11.30 -7.39 -4.81
C VAL A 3 -9.82 -7.36 -5.21
N SER A 4 -9.08 -8.40 -4.87
CA SER A 4 -7.62 -8.46 -5.08
C SER A 4 -7.18 -8.13 -6.51
N ASN A 5 -7.95 -8.57 -7.52
CA ASN A 5 -7.60 -8.35 -8.93
C ASN A 5 -7.70 -6.89 -9.37
N ASP A 6 -8.45 -6.06 -8.66
CA ASP A 6 -8.56 -4.62 -8.96
C ASP A 6 -7.25 -3.87 -8.64
N PHE A 7 -6.34 -4.49 -7.88
CA PHE A 7 -5.06 -3.93 -7.46
C PHE A 7 -3.86 -4.53 -8.21
N LEU A 8 -4.08 -5.36 -9.23
CA LEU A 8 -2.98 -5.86 -10.06
C LEU A 8 -2.26 -4.69 -10.71
N HIS A 9 -0.92 -4.67 -10.56
CA HIS A 9 -0.08 -3.59 -11.07
C HIS A 9 -0.33 -2.22 -10.41
N ASP A 10 -0.87 -2.20 -9.17
CA ASP A 10 -0.96 -0.99 -8.36
C ASP A 10 0.42 -0.62 -7.77
N LYS A 11 0.92 0.58 -8.10
CA LYS A 11 2.23 1.08 -7.66
C LYS A 11 2.24 1.59 -6.21
N HIS A 12 1.08 1.74 -5.58
CA HIS A 12 0.98 2.18 -4.21
C HIS A 12 1.46 1.07 -3.26
N SER A 13 2.13 1.46 -2.19
CA SER A 13 2.60 0.50 -1.18
C SER A 13 1.48 0.01 -0.27
N SER A 14 0.37 0.74 -0.22
CA SER A 14 -0.81 0.40 0.55
C SER A 14 -2.00 1.22 0.04
N THR A 15 -3.09 0.55 -0.31
CA THR A 15 -4.35 1.15 -0.73
C THR A 15 -5.43 0.78 0.28
N PHE A 16 -5.94 1.79 1.00
CA PHE A 16 -6.90 1.60 2.08
C PHE A 16 -8.30 1.27 1.55
N ASP A 17 -8.90 0.19 2.06
CA ASP A 17 -10.25 -0.26 1.70
C ASP A 17 -11.24 0.10 2.80
N ALA A 18 -11.82 1.30 2.69
CA ALA A 18 -12.75 1.85 3.68
C ALA A 18 -14.01 1.01 3.84
N GLU A 19 -14.48 0.36 2.77
CA GLU A 19 -15.71 -0.45 2.79
C GLU A 19 -15.50 -1.81 3.47
N ALA A 20 -14.27 -2.33 3.47
CA ALA A 20 -13.89 -3.55 4.18
C ALA A 20 -13.51 -3.32 5.66
N CYS A 21 -13.41 -2.07 6.10
CA CYS A 21 -13.09 -1.71 7.48
C CYS A 21 -14.32 -1.77 8.40
N ILE A 22 -14.09 -2.01 9.69
CA ILE A 22 -15.16 -1.96 10.69
C ILE A 22 -14.63 -1.41 12.02
N ALA A 23 -15.39 -0.49 12.62
CA ALA A 23 -15.18 0.01 13.97
C ALA A 23 -16.20 -0.64 14.91
N LEU A 24 -15.75 -1.26 15.99
CA LEU A 24 -16.64 -1.80 17.03
C LEU A 24 -17.06 -0.70 18.03
N ASN A 25 -16.15 0.22 18.32
CA ASN A 25 -16.34 1.41 19.15
C ASN A 25 -15.23 2.42 18.84
N ASP A 26 -15.25 3.57 19.52
CA ASP A 26 -14.31 4.68 19.30
C ASP A 26 -12.83 4.32 19.48
N ASN A 27 -12.53 3.22 20.20
CA ASN A 27 -11.17 2.80 20.53
C ASN A 27 -10.77 1.45 19.91
N PHE A 28 -11.65 0.79 19.16
CA PHE A 28 -11.37 -0.53 18.59
C PHE A 28 -11.84 -0.65 17.14
N VAL A 29 -10.87 -0.65 16.23
CA VAL A 29 -11.09 -0.66 14.79
C VAL A 29 -10.28 -1.75 14.10
N LYS A 30 -10.85 -2.35 13.06
CA LYS A 30 -10.16 -3.22 12.11
C LYS A 30 -10.03 -2.49 10.79
N LEU A 31 -8.79 -2.28 10.36
CA LEU A 31 -8.46 -1.67 9.08
C LEU A 31 -8.03 -2.74 8.08
N VAL A 32 -8.40 -2.56 6.81
CA VAL A 32 -8.01 -3.42 5.69
C VAL A 32 -7.37 -2.54 4.63
N ALA A 33 -6.21 -2.97 4.13
CA ALA A 33 -5.52 -2.30 3.04
C ALA A 33 -4.90 -3.34 2.11
N TRP A 34 -5.00 -3.09 0.81
CA TRP A 34 -4.45 -3.92 -0.25
C TRP A 34 -3.08 -3.40 -0.69
N TYR A 35 -2.26 -4.29 -1.24
CA TYR A 35 -1.04 -3.91 -1.94
C TYR A 35 -0.69 -5.00 -2.95
N ASP A 36 -0.23 -4.59 -4.13
CA ASP A 36 0.45 -5.50 -5.03
C ASP A 36 1.85 -5.76 -4.46
N ASN A 37 2.08 -6.99 -4.01
CA ASN A 37 3.30 -7.37 -3.33
C ASN A 37 4.53 -7.37 -4.25
N GLU A 38 4.35 -7.53 -5.57
CA GLU A 38 5.43 -7.53 -6.54
C GLU A 38 5.64 -6.11 -7.07
N TRP A 39 4.57 -5.49 -7.57
CA TRP A 39 4.66 -4.22 -8.28
C TRP A 39 4.88 -3.04 -7.33
N GLY A 40 4.10 -2.96 -6.25
CA GLY A 40 4.23 -1.91 -5.25
C GLY A 40 5.61 -1.92 -4.58
N TYR A 41 6.13 -3.10 -4.24
CA TYR A 41 7.46 -3.25 -3.65
C TYR A 41 8.58 -2.88 -4.63
N SER A 42 8.51 -3.34 -5.88
CA SER A 42 9.51 -3.04 -6.90
C SER A 42 9.62 -1.53 -7.16
N ASN A 43 8.50 -0.80 -7.19
CA ASN A 43 8.50 0.65 -7.30
C ASN A 43 9.19 1.33 -6.09
N ARG A 44 8.93 0.86 -4.86
CA ARG A 44 9.59 1.40 -3.67
C ARG A 44 11.09 1.16 -3.63
N LEU A 45 11.56 0.03 -4.16
CA LEU A 45 13.01 -0.21 -4.29
C LEU A 45 13.67 0.80 -5.24
N VAL A 46 13.05 1.12 -6.37
CA VAL A 46 13.58 2.14 -7.30
C VAL A 46 13.60 3.51 -6.62
N ASP A 47 12.51 3.90 -5.95
CA ASP A 47 12.43 5.16 -5.21
C ASP A 47 13.52 5.25 -4.13
N LEU A 48 13.79 4.15 -3.42
CA LEU A 48 14.83 4.08 -2.40
C LEU A 48 16.24 4.24 -3.01
N VAL A 49 16.54 3.57 -4.13
CA VAL A 49 17.83 3.72 -4.81
C VAL A 49 18.04 5.16 -5.29
N LEU A 50 17.01 5.80 -5.82
CA LEU A 50 17.06 7.21 -6.21
C LEU A 50 17.32 8.11 -4.99
N HIS A 51 16.65 7.83 -3.87
CA HIS A 51 16.88 8.56 -2.63
C HIS A 51 18.32 8.39 -2.12
N MET A 52 18.86 7.17 -2.09
CA MET A 52 20.26 6.91 -1.70
C MET A 52 21.22 7.71 -2.56
N ALA A 53 21.05 7.69 -3.89
CA ALA A 53 21.86 8.47 -4.81
C ALA A 53 21.77 9.99 -4.55
N THR A 54 20.62 10.51 -4.09
CA THR A 54 20.49 11.94 -3.75
C THR A 54 21.18 12.32 -2.44
N VAL A 55 21.33 11.37 -1.51
CA VAL A 55 21.93 11.60 -0.19
C VAL A 55 23.44 11.39 -0.21
N ASP A 56 23.93 10.45 -1.03
CA ASP A 56 25.35 10.10 -1.15
C ASP A 56 26.17 11.06 -2.03
N ASN A 57 25.51 11.96 -2.79
CA ASN A 57 26.14 13.04 -3.58
C ASN A 57 26.28 14.33 -2.75
#